data_AF-A0A2G5QM06-F1
#
_entry.id   AF-A0A2G5QM06-F1
#
_cell.length_a   1.000
_cell.length_b   1.000
_cell.length_c   1.000
_cell.angle_alpha   90.00
_cell.angle_beta   90.00
_cell.angle_gamma   90.00
#
_symmetry.space_group_name_H-M   'P 1'
#
loop_
_entity.id
_entity.type
_entity.pdbx_description
1 polymer ?
#
loop_
_entity_poly.entity_id
_entity_poly.type
_entity_poly.pdbx_seq_one_letter_code
_entity_poly.pdbx_strand_id
1 'polypeptide(L)'
;MRRIALVVLAAAGLSACSPKLPTGVDEAVLTQSVGKSIGSPSTCVVIADAGGKLVWRGGGYVTCSRNLPSCDGAQTTAETLLKANVGKPARFLSCASGGPAGATVGWSIGPVPTGEGKPPRDLTYVAVMEGDKALPGLEIKERVEQAFKKAGF
;
A
#
# COMPACT_ATOMS: atom_id res chain seq x y z
N MET A 1 -35.50 -17.31 -48.49
CA MET A 1 -35.46 -17.84 -47.09
C MET A 1 -34.00 -18.11 -46.73
N ARG A 2 -33.39 -17.76 -45.61
CA ARG A 2 -33.58 -16.76 -44.54
C ARG A 2 -32.18 -16.69 -43.91
N ARG A 3 -31.61 -15.49 -43.79
CA ARG A 3 -30.24 -15.21 -43.35
C ARG A 3 -29.98 -15.79 -41.95
N ILE A 4 -28.89 -16.53 -41.75
CA ILE A 4 -28.36 -16.85 -40.41
C ILE A 4 -27.11 -16.00 -40.21
N ALA A 5 -27.31 -14.87 -39.52
CA ALA A 5 -26.25 -14.12 -38.89
C ALA A 5 -26.02 -14.72 -37.50
N LEU A 6 -24.77 -15.12 -37.20
CA LEU A 6 -24.36 -15.49 -35.86
C LEU A 6 -23.07 -14.75 -35.50
N VAL A 7 -23.31 -13.57 -34.94
CA VAL A 7 -22.58 -12.86 -33.88
C VAL A 7 -21.31 -13.57 -33.39
N VAL A 8 -20.14 -13.05 -33.79
CA VAL A 8 -18.86 -13.35 -33.14
C VAL A 8 -18.68 -12.41 -31.95
N LEU A 9 -18.43 -13.05 -30.80
CA LEU A 9 -18.27 -12.49 -29.47
C LEU A 9 -17.31 -11.29 -29.40
N ALA A 10 -17.84 -10.13 -29.03
CA ALA A 10 -17.06 -9.04 -28.45
C ALA A 10 -16.86 -9.32 -26.94
N ALA A 11 -15.85 -10.10 -26.59
CA ALA A 11 -15.44 -10.37 -25.21
C ALA A 11 -14.03 -9.83 -24.95
N ALA A 12 -13.85 -8.52 -25.03
CA ALA A 12 -12.63 -7.84 -24.60
C ALA A 12 -12.99 -6.44 -24.09
N GLY A 13 -13.23 -6.29 -22.79
CA GLY A 13 -13.59 -4.95 -22.28
C GLY A 13 -13.86 -4.78 -20.79
N LEU A 14 -13.35 -5.64 -19.90
CA LEU A 14 -13.67 -5.53 -18.45
C LEU A 14 -12.46 -5.41 -17.50
N SER A 15 -11.23 -5.27 -18.00
CA SER A 15 -10.03 -5.16 -17.15
C SER A 15 -9.37 -3.77 -17.08
N ALA A 16 -10.02 -2.71 -17.58
CA ALA A 16 -9.40 -1.39 -17.72
C ALA A 16 -9.56 -0.43 -16.52
N CYS A 17 -10.28 -0.81 -15.45
CA CYS A 17 -10.59 0.11 -14.35
C CYS A 17 -9.92 -0.22 -13.01
N SER A 18 -8.98 -1.17 -12.97
CA SER A 18 -8.21 -1.42 -11.74
C SER A 18 -7.09 -0.38 -11.60
N PRO A 19 -6.89 0.20 -10.42
CA PRO A 19 -5.73 1.02 -10.18
C PRO A 19 -4.47 0.24 -10.50
N LYS A 20 -3.61 0.82 -11.35
CA LYS A 20 -2.51 0.07 -11.96
C LYS A 20 -1.19 0.58 -11.40
N LEU A 21 -0.40 -0.35 -10.89
CA LEU A 21 1.01 -0.11 -10.60
C LEU A 21 1.75 0.35 -11.88
N PRO A 22 2.85 1.10 -11.74
CA PRO A 22 3.68 1.50 -12.86
C PRO A 22 4.16 0.31 -13.70
N THR A 23 4.46 0.58 -14.97
CA THR A 23 5.05 -0.42 -15.85
C THR A 23 6.39 -0.92 -15.29
N GLY A 24 6.61 -2.23 -15.35
CA GLY A 24 7.81 -2.88 -14.83
C GLY A 24 7.81 -3.17 -13.33
N VAL A 25 6.73 -2.86 -12.61
CA VAL A 25 6.50 -3.40 -11.25
C VAL A 25 5.78 -4.74 -11.37
N ASP A 26 6.31 -5.77 -10.72
CA ASP A 26 5.65 -7.07 -10.58
C ASP A 26 4.78 -7.09 -9.32
N GLU A 27 3.45 -7.07 -9.52
CA GLU A 27 2.47 -7.04 -8.44
C GLU A 27 2.47 -8.33 -7.59
N ALA A 28 2.76 -9.48 -8.19
CA ALA A 28 2.81 -10.75 -7.47
C ALA A 28 4.05 -10.80 -6.57
N VAL A 29 5.20 -10.36 -7.09
CA VAL A 29 6.44 -10.23 -6.31
C VAL A 29 6.27 -9.19 -5.21
N LEU A 30 5.60 -8.06 -5.49
CA LEU A 30 5.29 -7.04 -4.50
C LEU A 30 4.48 -7.62 -3.34
N THR A 31 3.35 -8.27 -3.66
CA THR A 31 2.45 -8.87 -2.69
C THR A 31 3.16 -9.91 -1.85
N GLN A 32 3.91 -10.81 -2.49
CA GLN A 32 4.67 -11.85 -1.81
C GLN A 32 5.78 -11.27 -0.92
N SER A 33 6.50 -10.26 -1.41
CA SER A 33 7.62 -9.66 -0.68
C SER A 33 7.14 -8.87 0.54
N VAL A 34 6.06 -8.09 0.41
CA VAL A 34 5.45 -7.39 1.54
C VAL A 34 4.93 -8.38 2.58
N GLY A 35 4.26 -9.45 2.13
CA GLY A 35 3.76 -10.51 3.03
C GLY A 35 4.88 -11.20 3.80
N LYS A 36 6.04 -11.46 3.18
CA LYS A 36 7.22 -12.02 3.86
C LYS A 36 7.90 -11.03 4.81
N SER A 37 7.96 -9.75 4.42
CA SER A 37 8.68 -8.71 5.15
C SER A 37 7.97 -8.29 6.44
N ILE A 38 6.68 -7.99 6.33
CA ILE A 38 5.88 -7.41 7.42
C ILE A 38 4.47 -8.00 7.51
N GLY A 39 4.21 -9.15 6.90
CA GLY A 39 2.87 -9.74 6.88
C GLY A 39 2.38 -10.13 8.27
N SER A 40 1.18 -9.65 8.61
CA SER A 40 0.43 -10.01 9.80
C SER A 40 -1.06 -9.75 9.54
N PRO A 41 -1.99 -10.29 10.36
CA PRO A 41 -3.42 -10.00 10.21
C PRO A 41 -3.77 -8.50 10.27
N SER A 42 -2.93 -7.70 10.93
CA SER A 42 -3.06 -6.25 11.11
C SER A 42 -2.33 -5.42 10.06
N THR A 43 -1.56 -6.03 9.17
CA THR A 43 -0.73 -5.29 8.22
C THR A 43 -1.57 -4.68 7.11
N CYS A 44 -1.37 -3.38 6.89
CA CYS A 44 -1.86 -2.70 5.70
C CYS A 44 -0.71 -1.93 5.04
N VAL A 45 -0.59 -2.06 3.72
CA VAL A 45 0.26 -1.21 2.89
C VAL A 45 -0.57 -0.64 1.76
N VAL A 46 -0.51 0.66 1.54
CA VAL A 46 -1.20 1.35 0.45
C VAL A 46 -0.21 2.22 -0.30
N ILE A 47 -0.38 2.31 -1.62
CA ILE A 47 0.44 3.14 -2.51
C ILE A 47 -0.49 4.03 -3.32
N ALA A 48 -0.15 5.30 -3.46
CA ALA A 48 -0.85 6.25 -4.32
C ALA A 48 0.08 6.91 -5.33
N ASP A 49 -0.50 7.34 -6.45
CA ASP A 49 0.15 8.24 -7.40
C ASP A 49 0.29 9.67 -6.85
N ALA A 50 0.93 10.55 -7.64
CA ALA A 50 1.13 11.95 -7.30
C ALA A 50 -0.18 12.75 -7.12
N GLY A 51 -1.32 12.23 -7.61
CA GLY A 51 -2.65 12.80 -7.39
C GLY A 51 -3.34 12.27 -6.13
N GLY A 52 -2.71 11.36 -5.39
CA GLY A 52 -3.30 10.71 -4.22
C GLY A 52 -4.31 9.61 -4.55
N LYS A 53 -4.39 9.18 -5.82
CA LYS A 53 -5.21 8.03 -6.21
C LYS A 53 -4.47 6.76 -5.82
N LEU A 54 -5.14 5.91 -5.05
CA LEU A 54 -4.62 4.58 -4.70
C LEU A 54 -4.33 3.79 -5.97
N VAL A 55 -3.12 3.26 -6.10
CA VAL A 55 -2.67 2.41 -7.21
C VAL A 55 -2.41 0.97 -6.78
N TRP A 56 -2.26 0.72 -5.47
CA TRP A 56 -2.09 -0.63 -4.92
C TRP A 56 -2.44 -0.69 -3.43
N ARG A 57 -2.89 -1.87 -2.98
CA ARG A 57 -3.15 -2.19 -1.57
C ARG A 57 -2.64 -3.60 -1.27
N GLY A 58 -1.75 -3.71 -0.29
CA GLY A 58 -1.37 -4.94 0.39
C GLY A 58 -2.13 -5.07 1.71
N GLY A 59 -2.91 -6.14 1.86
CA GLY A 59 -3.79 -6.35 3.00
C GLY A 59 -5.27 -6.21 2.63
N GLY A 60 -6.15 -6.66 3.52
CA GLY A 60 -7.60 -6.60 3.30
C GLY A 60 -8.13 -5.16 3.40
N TYR A 61 -9.23 -4.87 2.67
CA TYR A 61 -9.91 -3.58 2.76
C TYR A 61 -10.24 -3.20 4.20
N VAL A 62 -10.86 -4.13 4.95
CA VAL A 62 -11.22 -3.94 6.36
C VAL A 62 -10.00 -3.57 7.21
N THR A 63 -8.86 -4.26 7.02
CA THR A 63 -7.62 -3.97 7.75
C THR A 63 -7.10 -2.56 7.45
N CYS A 64 -7.13 -2.15 6.19
CA CYS A 64 -6.66 -0.83 5.76
C CYS A 64 -7.59 0.34 6.13
N SER A 65 -8.88 0.06 6.34
CA SER A 65 -9.87 1.05 6.75
C SER A 65 -10.02 1.20 8.27
N ARG A 66 -9.19 0.51 9.07
CA ARG A 66 -9.20 0.66 10.53
C ARG A 66 -8.79 2.07 10.92
N ASN A 67 -9.53 2.64 11.87
CA ASN A 67 -9.10 3.84 12.58
C ASN A 67 -8.06 3.44 13.63
N LEU A 68 -6.88 4.04 13.51
CA LEU A 68 -5.72 3.81 14.34
C LEU A 68 -5.15 5.16 14.81
N PRO A 69 -4.47 5.22 15.97
CA PRO A 69 -3.85 6.47 16.43
C PRO A 69 -2.82 6.99 15.43
N SER A 70 -2.87 8.28 15.08
CA SER A 70 -1.87 8.93 14.22
C SER A 70 -0.57 9.30 14.97
N CYS A 71 -0.49 8.98 16.26
CA CYS A 71 0.61 9.32 17.17
C CYS A 71 0.81 10.83 17.44
N ASP A 72 -0.17 11.66 17.11
CA ASP A 72 -0.25 13.09 17.44
C ASP A 72 -1.53 13.44 18.23
N GLY A 73 -2.24 12.42 18.75
CA GLY A 73 -3.47 12.58 19.52
C GLY A 73 -4.76 12.45 18.71
N ALA A 74 -4.68 12.30 17.38
CA ALA A 74 -5.84 12.01 16.53
C ALA A 74 -5.96 10.52 16.16
N GLN A 75 -7.06 10.18 15.48
CA GLN A 75 -7.28 8.89 14.83
C GLN A 75 -7.24 9.09 13.31
N THR A 76 -6.71 8.11 12.59
CA THR A 76 -6.61 8.15 11.13
C THR A 76 -6.70 6.76 10.52
N THR A 77 -6.85 6.70 9.20
CA THR A 77 -6.74 5.47 8.41
C THR A 77 -5.49 5.53 7.53
N ALA A 78 -5.05 4.37 7.03
CA ALA A 78 -3.91 4.32 6.11
C ALA A 78 -4.15 5.18 4.85
N GLU A 79 -5.37 5.18 4.30
CA GLU A 79 -5.71 5.94 3.09
C GLU A 79 -5.79 7.45 3.35
N THR A 80 -6.36 7.87 4.49
CA THR A 80 -6.39 9.28 4.89
C THR A 80 -4.97 9.81 5.07
N LEU A 81 -4.13 9.03 5.75
CA LEU A 81 -2.73 9.39 5.98
C LEU A 81 -1.93 9.42 4.68
N LEU A 82 -2.19 8.49 3.75
CA LEU A 82 -1.57 8.47 2.44
C LEU A 82 -1.87 9.74 1.65
N LYS A 83 -3.15 10.10 1.51
CA LYS A 83 -3.57 11.32 0.80
C LYS A 83 -2.98 12.59 1.42
N ALA A 84 -2.93 12.65 2.74
CA ALA A 84 -2.37 13.79 3.46
C ALA A 84 -0.84 13.94 3.30
N ASN A 85 -0.13 12.90 2.84
CA ASN A 85 1.33 12.86 2.76
C ASN A 85 1.89 12.72 1.34
N VAL A 86 1.06 12.78 0.30
CA VAL A 86 1.54 12.85 -1.08
C VAL A 86 2.47 14.03 -1.26
N GLY A 87 3.67 13.79 -1.82
CA GLY A 87 4.70 14.81 -2.06
C GLY A 87 5.36 15.37 -0.80
N LYS A 88 5.14 14.77 0.38
CA LYS A 88 5.75 15.20 1.65
C LYS A 88 6.97 14.34 2.01
N PRO A 89 7.87 14.86 2.87
CA PRO A 89 8.98 14.07 3.41
C PRO A 89 8.50 12.82 4.14
N ALA A 90 9.36 11.79 4.18
CA ALA A 90 9.07 10.57 4.89
C ALA A 90 8.92 10.80 6.40
N ARG A 91 8.02 10.04 7.02
CA ARG A 91 7.74 10.07 8.46
C ARG A 91 7.57 8.66 8.98
N PHE A 92 8.18 8.39 10.13
CA PHE A 92 8.13 7.10 10.80
C PHE A 92 7.69 7.33 12.22
N LEU A 93 6.55 6.77 12.61
CA LEU A 93 5.91 7.05 13.88
C LEU A 93 5.57 5.75 14.58
N SER A 94 5.64 5.75 15.91
CA SER A 94 5.17 4.63 16.72
C SER A 94 4.63 5.14 18.04
N CYS A 95 3.53 4.56 18.50
CA CYS A 95 2.90 4.93 19.76
C CYS A 95 2.06 3.76 20.30
N ALA A 96 1.61 3.88 21.55
CA ALA A 96 0.65 2.95 22.10
C ALA A 96 -0.62 2.94 21.23
N SER A 97 -1.10 1.75 20.92
CA SER A 97 -2.43 1.59 20.32
C SER A 97 -3.50 1.70 21.42
N GLY A 98 -4.72 2.07 21.04
CA GLY A 98 -5.88 1.95 21.93
C GLY A 98 -6.44 0.52 22.01
N GLY A 99 -5.70 -0.48 21.49
CA GLY A 99 -6.08 -1.88 21.45
C GLY A 99 -5.77 -2.64 22.75
N PRO A 100 -5.55 -3.97 22.68
CA PRO A 100 -5.18 -4.78 23.84
C PRO A 100 -3.98 -4.20 24.60
N ALA A 101 -3.90 -4.47 25.91
CA ALA A 101 -2.82 -3.96 26.75
C ALA A 101 -1.44 -4.28 26.17
N GLY A 102 -0.62 -3.25 25.95
CA GLY A 102 0.72 -3.36 25.38
C GLY A 102 0.80 -3.35 23.85
N ALA A 103 -0.33 -3.34 23.14
CA ALA A 103 -0.33 -3.24 21.69
C ALA A 103 0.15 -1.84 21.24
N THR A 104 0.97 -1.80 20.20
CA THR A 104 1.48 -0.57 19.60
C THR A 104 1.01 -0.43 18.16
N VAL A 105 1.04 0.79 17.63
CA VAL A 105 0.90 1.04 16.20
C VAL A 105 2.24 1.58 15.67
N GLY A 106 2.67 1.05 14.53
CA GLY A 106 3.82 1.53 13.79
C GLY A 106 3.39 2.02 12.41
N TRP A 107 3.74 3.27 12.07
CA TRP A 107 3.49 3.87 10.77
C TRP A 107 4.81 4.12 10.03
N SER A 108 4.88 3.69 8.79
CA SER A 108 5.86 4.17 7.82
C SER A 108 5.15 4.90 6.69
N ILE A 109 5.59 6.12 6.40
CA ILE A 109 5.00 7.01 5.40
C ILE A 109 6.14 7.60 4.60
N GLY A 110 6.06 7.58 3.28
CA GLY A 110 7.07 8.24 2.47
C GLY A 110 6.97 7.98 0.98
N PRO A 111 7.89 8.55 0.19
CA PRO A 111 7.98 8.23 -1.23
C PRO A 111 8.35 6.75 -1.40
N VAL A 112 7.78 6.10 -2.41
CA VAL A 112 8.26 4.78 -2.83
C VAL A 112 9.65 4.96 -3.45
N PRO A 113 10.67 4.22 -2.99
CA PRO A 113 12.01 4.32 -3.54
C PRO A 113 11.99 4.00 -5.04
N THR A 114 12.70 4.80 -5.81
CA THR A 114 12.93 4.53 -7.23
C THR A 114 14.21 3.71 -7.38
N GLY A 115 14.12 2.58 -8.06
CA GLY A 115 15.27 1.71 -8.32
C GLY A 115 16.31 2.38 -9.21
N GLU A 116 17.55 1.89 -9.14
CA GLU A 116 18.65 2.42 -9.94
C GLU A 116 18.33 2.30 -11.45
N GLY A 117 18.54 3.38 -12.19
CA GLY A 117 18.24 3.45 -13.62
C GLY A 117 16.74 3.50 -13.97
N LYS A 118 15.83 3.65 -12.99
CA LYS A 118 14.40 3.85 -13.23
C LYS A 118 14.05 5.35 -13.20
N PRO A 119 13.07 5.81 -14.00
CA PRO A 119 12.58 7.17 -13.91
C PRO A 119 11.86 7.38 -12.56
N PRO A 120 11.89 8.59 -11.98
CA PRO A 120 11.06 8.93 -10.83
C PRO A 120 9.59 8.64 -11.12
N ARG A 121 8.89 8.07 -10.13
CA ARG A 121 7.50 7.66 -10.26
C ARG A 121 6.54 8.46 -9.39
N ASP A 122 7.07 9.33 -8.53
CA ASP A 122 6.33 10.22 -7.63
C ASP A 122 5.21 9.51 -6.84
N LEU A 123 5.46 8.26 -6.48
CA LEU A 123 4.54 7.46 -5.68
C LEU A 123 4.79 7.69 -4.20
N THR A 124 3.71 7.66 -3.42
CA THR A 124 3.76 7.70 -1.96
C THR A 124 3.21 6.39 -1.42
N TYR A 125 3.78 5.88 -0.32
CA TYR A 125 3.25 4.75 0.41
C TYR A 125 2.92 5.11 1.86
N VAL A 126 1.97 4.34 2.41
CA VAL A 126 1.78 4.19 3.85
C VAL A 126 1.77 2.70 4.16
N ALA A 127 2.59 2.29 5.12
CA ALA A 127 2.59 0.95 5.69
C ALA A 127 2.31 1.05 7.19
N VAL A 128 1.42 0.19 7.69
CA VAL A 128 1.03 0.19 9.09
C VAL A 128 0.90 -1.23 9.62
N MET A 129 1.31 -1.38 10.89
CA MET A 129 1.05 -2.56 11.71
C MET A 129 0.46 -2.10 13.04
N GLU A 130 -0.44 -2.89 13.62
CA GLU A 130 -0.94 -2.68 14.98
C GLU A 130 -1.03 -4.01 15.72
N GLY A 131 -0.60 -4.02 16.98
CA GLY A 131 -0.62 -5.21 17.81
C GLY A 131 0.56 -5.27 18.79
N ASP A 132 0.60 -6.34 19.56
CA ASP A 132 1.68 -6.66 20.52
C ASP A 132 3.05 -6.85 19.83
N LYS A 133 3.03 -7.36 18.60
CA LYS A 133 4.22 -7.58 17.75
C LYS A 133 4.34 -6.58 16.60
N ALA A 134 3.63 -5.46 16.66
CA ALA A 134 3.78 -4.41 15.67
C ALA A 134 5.22 -3.90 15.67
N LEU A 135 5.81 -3.79 14.48
CA LEU A 135 7.15 -3.27 14.32
C LEU A 135 7.11 -1.73 14.45
N PRO A 136 8.18 -1.11 14.96
CA PRO A 136 8.32 0.34 14.90
C PRO A 136 8.29 0.86 13.46
N GLY A 137 7.84 2.09 13.25
CA GLY A 137 7.68 2.69 11.92
C GLY A 137 8.96 2.68 11.09
N LEU A 138 10.12 2.88 11.74
CA LEU A 138 11.42 2.84 11.07
C LEU A 138 11.78 1.43 10.58
N GLU A 139 11.48 0.40 11.37
CA GLU A 139 11.69 -1.00 10.98
C GLU A 139 10.73 -1.40 9.85
N ILE A 140 9.47 -0.95 9.91
CA ILE A 140 8.50 -1.14 8.82
C ILE A 140 9.05 -0.57 7.52
N LYS A 141 9.55 0.68 7.55
CA LYS A 141 10.17 1.34 6.39
C LYS A 141 11.24 0.44 5.76
N GLU A 142 12.24 0.02 6.54
CA GLU A 142 13.36 -0.75 6.01
C GLU A 142 12.90 -2.04 5.33
N ARG A 143 11.96 -2.76 5.94
CA ARG A 143 11.45 -4.04 5.43
C ARG A 143 10.54 -3.88 4.21
N VAL A 144 9.71 -2.84 4.19
CA VAL A 144 8.80 -2.55 3.06
C VAL A 144 9.56 -2.00 1.86
N GLU A 145 10.53 -1.11 2.05
CA GLU A 145 11.30 -0.55 0.95
C GLU A 145 12.19 -1.62 0.29
N GLN A 146 12.68 -2.60 1.05
CA GLN A 146 13.32 -3.78 0.47
C GLN A 146 12.35 -4.62 -0.37
N ALA A 147 11.09 -4.76 0.06
CA ALA A 147 10.06 -5.44 -0.72
C ALA A 147 9.74 -4.69 -2.02
N PHE A 148 9.70 -3.35 -1.98
CA PHE A 148 9.53 -2.52 -3.16
C PHE A 148 10.66 -2.71 -4.18
N LYS A 149 11.91 -2.68 -3.72
CA LYS A 149 13.07 -2.93 -4.60
C LYS A 149 12.98 -4.29 -5.29
N LYS A 150 12.59 -5.35 -4.56
CA LYS A 150 12.40 -6.70 -5.13
C LYS A 150 11.31 -6.73 -6.21
N ALA A 151 10.29 -5.90 -6.09
CA ALA A 151 9.18 -5.82 -7.03
C ALA A 151 9.47 -4.97 -8.27
N GLY A 152 10.64 -4.31 -8.37
CA GLY A 152 10.99 -3.48 -9.52
C GLY A 152 10.50 -2.04 -9.46
N PHE A 153 10.33 -1.51 -8.24
CA PHE A 153 10.26 -0.06 -8.04
C PHE A 153 11.59 0.62 -8.32
#